data_AF-A0A836GI80-F1
#
_entry.id   AF-A0A836GI80-F1
#
_cell.length_a   1.000
_cell.length_b   1.000
_cell.length_c   1.000
_cell.angle_alpha   90.00
_cell.angle_beta   90.00
_cell.angle_gamma   90.00
#
_symmetry.space_group_name_H-M   'P 1'
#
loop_
_entity.id
_entity.type
_entity.pdbx_description
1 polymer ?
#
loop_
_entity_poly.entity_id
_entity_poly.type
_entity_poly.pdbx_seq_one_letter_code
_entity_poly.pdbx_strand_id
1 'polypeptide(L)'
;MEKLTFYSLSSPEKLDRIGEYLFQRASRDIYRRRNGFVVIAMEAMDQLLVACHAQTLNLFVESFLKMVQKLLESTDPQLQILATQSFVRFANIEEDTPSYHTRYDFFVSKYSAMCHSNNDDPTTRKQIRLAGIQGLQGVVRKTLSDDLVENIWEPVHMDKIVPSLLYNMQNSRYADKEDTTPDSPTEERSDPPQFAETCMRELIGRASFGHIRCVIRPVLRYKINFIMKLIVNVADLDLAIEKASRPDVIFIRKHGPEIYLALYESLELSSNTVENVESIYTTLALLAIELASEETVLELLRLVLSLQDLALTSGQISLSLKFNLHAIVISLLILISYVCNITALMDYAKKVIDARRNDSPHLLPDLQSQYDTGLTSRLAPALLVDQTVVSECLKGAGLDSGKLQQGSGYSGNSLQHRHSWVDAGRNSLADINSGGPELDSGGSSPGVQKKLPGEELTFESMKRILTESNNNQVIEEEKRMQLSQFFRNAPFQDLVSKTQPKHDVLQSKLSEIFNTLSVDPRNTIPTTGPQTDTKPSQTPAYEIHFPELFVY
;
A
#
# COMPACT_ATOMS: atom_id res chain seq x y z
N MET A 1 -30.15 -7.55 39.92
CA MET A 1 -28.86 -7.85 39.28
C MET A 1 -27.73 -7.99 40.28
N GLU A 2 -27.50 -7.02 41.16
CA GLU A 2 -26.40 -7.03 42.16
C GLU A 2 -26.21 -8.36 42.92
N LYS A 3 -27.29 -8.97 43.41
CA LYS A 3 -27.23 -10.28 44.10
C LYS A 3 -26.72 -11.42 43.19
N LEU A 4 -27.09 -11.41 41.91
CA LEU A 4 -26.66 -12.41 40.94
C LEU A 4 -25.17 -12.23 40.61
N THR A 5 -24.73 -10.98 40.43
CA THR A 5 -23.32 -10.65 40.22
C THR A 5 -22.47 -11.05 41.43
N PHE A 6 -22.89 -10.68 42.64
CA PHE A 6 -22.21 -11.07 43.88
C PHE A 6 -22.11 -12.59 44.03
N TYR A 7 -23.19 -13.32 43.74
CA TYR A 7 -23.19 -14.78 43.78
C TYR A 7 -22.22 -15.39 42.77
N SER A 8 -22.20 -14.85 41.55
CA SER A 8 -21.34 -15.33 40.46
C SER A 8 -19.85 -15.08 40.74
N LEU A 9 -19.52 -13.95 41.36
CA LEU A 9 -18.15 -13.64 41.83
C LEU A 9 -17.73 -14.51 43.01
N SER A 10 -18.66 -14.85 43.90
CA SER A 10 -18.40 -15.71 45.07
C SER A 10 -18.31 -17.20 44.73
N SER A 11 -18.84 -17.62 43.58
CA SER A 11 -18.88 -19.02 43.13
C SER A 11 -18.69 -19.13 41.62
N PRO A 12 -17.47 -18.89 41.10
CA PRO A 12 -17.21 -18.85 39.66
C PRO A 12 -17.48 -20.18 38.94
N GLU A 13 -17.39 -21.31 39.65
CA GLU A 13 -17.69 -22.65 39.12
C GLU A 13 -19.16 -22.84 38.70
N LYS A 14 -20.05 -21.95 39.14
CA LYS A 14 -21.48 -21.98 38.78
C LYS A 14 -21.81 -21.08 37.59
N LEU A 15 -20.87 -20.23 37.16
CA LEU A 15 -21.09 -19.23 36.12
C LEU A 15 -21.51 -19.89 34.80
N ASP A 16 -20.88 -21.00 34.44
CA ASP A 16 -21.25 -21.81 33.27
C ASP A 16 -22.73 -22.23 33.28
N ARG A 17 -23.19 -22.83 34.39
CA ARG A 17 -24.59 -23.25 34.56
C ARG A 17 -25.58 -22.09 34.52
N ILE A 18 -25.18 -20.93 35.04
CA ILE A 18 -25.98 -19.70 34.97
C ILE A 18 -26.10 -19.24 33.52
N GLY A 19 -24.99 -19.24 32.77
CA GLY A 19 -24.96 -18.90 31.34
C GLY A 19 -25.87 -19.80 30.51
N GLU A 20 -25.74 -21.12 30.67
CA GLU A 20 -26.57 -22.11 29.96
C GLU A 20 -28.06 -21.98 30.32
N TYR A 21 -28.39 -21.74 31.60
CA TYR A 21 -29.77 -21.50 32.02
C TYR A 21 -30.37 -20.25 31.38
N LEU A 22 -29.62 -19.14 31.36
CA LEU A 22 -30.06 -17.90 30.71
C LEU A 22 -30.28 -18.12 29.21
N PHE A 23 -29.36 -18.80 28.54
CA PHE A 23 -29.49 -19.19 27.13
C PHE A 23 -30.76 -19.99 26.83
N GLN A 24 -31.01 -21.08 27.57
CA GLN A 24 -32.20 -21.91 27.37
C GLN A 24 -33.48 -21.13 27.64
N ARG A 25 -33.48 -20.30 28.68
CA ARG A 25 -34.65 -19.48 29.04
C ARG A 25 -34.97 -18.46 27.96
N ALA A 26 -34.00 -17.69 27.51
CA ALA A 26 -34.22 -16.71 26.45
C ALA A 26 -34.60 -17.38 25.13
N SER A 27 -33.97 -18.52 24.78
CA SER A 27 -34.34 -19.29 23.58
C SER A 27 -35.82 -19.67 23.55
N ARG A 28 -36.38 -20.07 24.71
CA ARG A 28 -37.81 -20.35 24.86
C ARG A 28 -38.66 -19.08 24.74
N ASP A 29 -38.19 -17.96 25.28
CA ASP A 29 -38.91 -16.70 25.25
C ASP A 29 -38.88 -16.03 23.85
N ILE A 30 -37.84 -16.26 23.05
CA ILE A 30 -37.78 -15.91 21.62
C ILE A 30 -38.88 -16.65 20.85
N TYR A 31 -38.99 -17.98 21.03
CA TYR A 31 -40.03 -18.78 20.38
C TYR A 31 -41.45 -18.30 20.76
N ARG A 32 -41.62 -17.85 22.01
CA ARG A 32 -42.89 -17.30 22.52
C ARG A 32 -43.12 -15.82 22.20
N ARG A 33 -42.20 -15.18 21.44
CA ARG A 33 -42.22 -13.75 21.10
C ARG A 33 -42.32 -12.82 22.30
N ARG A 34 -41.68 -13.17 23.42
CA ARG A 34 -41.64 -12.36 24.64
C ARG A 34 -40.34 -11.57 24.73
N ASN A 35 -40.16 -10.64 23.80
CA ASN A 35 -38.91 -9.91 23.60
C ASN A 35 -38.40 -9.19 24.88
N GLY A 36 -39.29 -8.68 25.74
CA GLY A 36 -38.88 -8.05 27.00
C GLY A 36 -38.09 -8.97 27.93
N PHE A 37 -38.44 -10.26 28.02
CA PHE A 37 -37.66 -11.22 28.83
C PHE A 37 -36.33 -11.60 28.17
N VAL A 38 -36.28 -11.56 26.83
CA VAL A 38 -35.06 -11.79 26.06
C VAL A 38 -34.06 -10.66 26.29
N VAL A 39 -34.53 -9.40 26.27
CA VAL A 39 -33.72 -8.21 26.60
C VAL A 39 -33.13 -8.33 28.01
N ILE A 40 -33.96 -8.64 29.01
CA ILE A 40 -33.51 -8.80 30.40
C ILE A 40 -32.47 -9.93 30.52
N ALA A 41 -32.67 -11.05 29.81
CA ALA A 41 -31.72 -12.15 29.84
C ALA A 41 -30.39 -11.76 29.21
N MET A 42 -30.40 -11.02 28.09
CA MET A 42 -29.19 -10.55 27.42
C MET A 42 -28.45 -9.51 28.27
N GLU A 43 -29.15 -8.54 28.84
CA GLU A 43 -28.57 -7.55 29.77
C GLU A 43 -27.96 -8.22 31.01
N ALA A 44 -28.59 -9.29 31.51
CA ALA A 44 -28.04 -10.06 32.60
C ALA A 44 -26.72 -10.74 32.22
N MET A 45 -26.64 -11.29 31.01
CA MET A 45 -25.38 -11.88 30.51
C MET A 45 -24.30 -10.82 30.30
N ASP A 46 -24.64 -9.63 29.76
CA ASP A 46 -23.71 -8.51 29.59
C ASP A 46 -23.10 -8.06 30.93
N GLN A 47 -23.92 -7.91 31.96
CA GLN A 47 -23.44 -7.50 33.28
C GLN A 47 -22.54 -8.55 33.93
N LEU A 48 -22.85 -9.84 33.75
CA LEU A 48 -22.00 -10.93 34.22
C LEU A 48 -20.66 -10.96 33.48
N LEU A 49 -20.70 -10.72 32.16
CA LEU A 49 -19.51 -10.69 31.32
C LEU A 49 -18.53 -9.58 31.74
N VAL A 50 -19.04 -8.40 32.10
CA VAL A 50 -18.22 -7.26 32.55
C VAL A 50 -17.73 -7.45 34.00
N ALA A 51 -18.52 -8.11 34.84
CA ALA A 51 -18.19 -8.24 36.26
C ALA A 51 -17.18 -9.35 36.55
N CYS A 52 -17.17 -10.44 35.77
CA CYS A 52 -16.31 -11.61 35.99
C CYS A 52 -14.95 -11.50 35.26
N HIS A 53 -13.90 -12.11 35.80
CA HIS A 53 -12.53 -12.07 35.24
C HIS A 53 -12.17 -13.30 34.36
N ALA A 54 -11.24 -13.09 33.43
CA ALA A 54 -10.81 -13.94 32.32
C ALA A 54 -10.76 -15.44 32.61
N GLN A 55 -10.12 -15.83 33.72
CA GLN A 55 -9.85 -17.23 34.05
C GLN A 55 -11.12 -18.07 34.25
N THR A 56 -12.27 -17.42 34.47
CA THR A 56 -13.56 -18.06 34.75
C THR A 56 -14.57 -17.88 33.63
N LEU A 57 -14.24 -17.08 32.61
CA LEU A 57 -15.16 -16.71 31.53
C LEU A 57 -15.27 -17.76 30.42
N ASN A 58 -14.33 -18.70 30.30
CA ASN A 58 -14.23 -19.55 29.11
C ASN A 58 -15.50 -20.33 28.75
N LEU A 59 -16.16 -20.94 29.73
CA LEU A 59 -17.39 -21.70 29.48
C LEU A 59 -18.61 -20.78 29.38
N PHE A 60 -18.61 -19.68 30.14
CA PHE A 60 -19.66 -18.68 30.11
C PHE A 60 -19.74 -17.95 28.77
N VAL A 61 -18.59 -17.58 28.20
CA VAL A 61 -18.49 -16.93 26.89
C VAL A 61 -19.03 -17.84 25.79
N GLU A 62 -18.87 -19.16 25.89
CA GLU A 62 -19.51 -20.07 24.95
C GLU A 62 -21.04 -19.95 24.98
N SER A 63 -21.63 -19.96 26.17
CA SER A 63 -23.08 -19.76 26.37
C SER A 63 -23.54 -18.38 25.90
N PHE A 64 -22.74 -17.34 26.16
CA PHE A 64 -22.98 -15.98 25.68
C PHE A 64 -22.97 -15.90 24.15
N LEU A 65 -21.96 -16.45 23.48
CA LEU A 65 -21.87 -16.43 22.02
C LEU A 65 -23.00 -17.26 21.38
N LYS A 66 -23.44 -18.37 21.99
CA LYS A 66 -24.66 -19.09 21.57
C LYS A 66 -25.90 -18.21 21.66
N MET A 67 -26.05 -17.43 22.72
CA MET A 67 -27.15 -16.47 22.86
C MET A 67 -27.11 -15.42 21.75
N VAL A 68 -25.95 -14.76 21.55
CA VAL A 68 -25.77 -13.74 20.51
C VAL A 68 -26.11 -14.32 19.13
N GLN A 69 -25.56 -15.49 18.80
CA GLN A 69 -25.87 -16.20 17.55
C GLN A 69 -27.39 -16.40 17.39
N LYS A 70 -28.07 -16.87 18.46
CA LYS A 70 -29.50 -17.14 18.40
C LYS A 70 -30.34 -15.88 18.17
N LEU A 71 -29.93 -14.76 18.75
CA LEU A 71 -30.59 -13.47 18.55
C LEU A 71 -30.36 -12.93 17.14
N LEU A 72 -29.14 -13.08 16.59
CA LEU A 72 -28.83 -12.67 15.22
C LEU A 72 -29.60 -13.52 14.19
N GLU A 73 -29.85 -14.80 14.44
CA GLU A 73 -30.70 -15.66 13.60
C GLU A 73 -32.16 -15.17 13.51
N SER A 74 -32.61 -14.33 14.44
CA SER A 74 -33.95 -13.74 14.41
C SER A 74 -34.14 -12.85 13.18
N THR A 75 -35.37 -12.76 12.68
CA THR A 75 -35.77 -11.78 11.66
C THR A 75 -36.12 -10.41 12.25
N ASP A 76 -36.22 -10.31 13.57
CA ASP A 76 -36.53 -9.07 14.28
C ASP A 76 -35.31 -8.14 14.33
N PRO A 77 -35.37 -6.93 13.71
CA PRO A 77 -34.27 -5.97 13.73
C PRO A 77 -33.81 -5.59 15.14
N GLN A 78 -34.74 -5.46 16.10
CA GLN A 78 -34.39 -5.05 17.46
C GLN A 78 -33.56 -6.12 18.17
N LEU A 79 -33.87 -7.40 17.95
CA LEU A 79 -33.08 -8.50 18.51
C LEU A 79 -31.70 -8.59 17.85
N GLN A 80 -31.59 -8.33 16.54
CA GLN A 80 -30.30 -8.28 15.86
C GLN A 80 -29.42 -7.13 16.38
N ILE A 81 -29.99 -5.94 16.56
CA ILE A 81 -29.30 -4.76 17.10
C ILE A 81 -28.85 -5.04 18.54
N LEU A 82 -29.72 -5.57 19.39
CA LEU A 82 -29.39 -5.95 20.77
C LEU A 82 -28.21 -6.93 20.83
N ALA A 83 -28.27 -8.00 20.02
CA ALA A 83 -27.20 -9.00 19.98
C ALA A 83 -25.86 -8.39 19.56
N THR A 84 -25.90 -7.50 18.56
CA THR A 84 -24.72 -6.78 18.08
C THR A 84 -24.13 -5.90 19.18
N GLN A 85 -24.96 -5.12 19.88
CA GLN A 85 -24.50 -4.24 20.95
C GLN A 85 -23.81 -5.02 22.07
N SER A 86 -24.40 -6.14 22.49
CA SER A 86 -23.80 -7.04 23.47
C SER A 86 -22.49 -7.66 22.96
N PHE A 87 -22.44 -8.08 21.70
CA PHE A 87 -21.21 -8.60 21.10
C PHE A 87 -20.09 -7.56 21.03
N VAL A 88 -20.41 -6.30 20.71
CA VAL A 88 -19.44 -5.20 20.73
C VAL A 88 -18.90 -4.93 22.13
N ARG A 89 -19.77 -5.01 23.16
CA ARG A 89 -19.33 -4.93 24.57
C ARG A 89 -18.34 -6.06 24.89
N PHE A 90 -18.65 -7.29 24.50
CA PHE A 90 -17.74 -8.43 24.62
C PHE A 90 -16.41 -8.20 23.90
N ALA A 91 -16.46 -7.67 22.67
CA ALA A 91 -15.25 -7.41 21.88
C ALA A 91 -14.33 -6.34 22.48
N ASN A 92 -14.86 -5.46 23.34
CA ASN A 92 -14.10 -4.41 24.02
C ASN A 92 -13.47 -4.85 25.34
N ILE A 93 -13.70 -6.08 25.80
CA ILE A 93 -13.05 -6.61 27.00
C ILE A 93 -11.62 -7.02 26.62
N GLU A 94 -10.62 -6.36 27.22
CA GLU A 94 -9.19 -6.53 26.89
C GLU A 94 -8.60 -7.87 27.34
N GLU A 95 -9.30 -8.62 28.18
CA GLU A 95 -8.81 -9.91 28.68
C GLU A 95 -8.67 -10.97 27.56
N ASP A 96 -7.61 -11.79 27.66
CA ASP A 96 -7.33 -12.95 26.79
C ASP A 96 -8.44 -14.00 26.94
N THR A 97 -9.53 -13.79 26.22
CA THR A 97 -10.60 -14.77 26.06
C THR A 97 -10.16 -15.81 25.02
N PRO A 98 -10.33 -17.12 25.27
CA PRO A 98 -10.01 -18.15 24.30
C PRO A 98 -10.66 -17.88 22.96
N SER A 99 -10.01 -18.28 21.88
CA SER A 99 -10.54 -18.00 20.56
C SER A 99 -11.67 -18.97 20.18
N TYR A 100 -12.89 -18.44 20.06
CA TYR A 100 -14.10 -19.19 19.66
C TYR A 100 -14.28 -19.25 18.13
N HIS A 101 -13.20 -19.61 17.44
CA HIS A 101 -13.03 -19.52 15.98
C HIS A 101 -14.18 -20.04 15.13
N THR A 102 -14.62 -21.27 15.37
CA THR A 102 -15.63 -21.92 14.53
C THR A 102 -16.96 -21.17 14.50
N ARG A 103 -17.22 -20.29 15.49
CA ARG A 103 -18.41 -19.43 15.51
C ARG A 103 -18.20 -18.09 14.82
N TYR A 104 -16.97 -17.62 14.64
CA TYR A 104 -16.70 -16.37 13.92
C TYR A 104 -17.08 -16.46 12.43
N ASP A 105 -17.01 -17.64 11.81
CA ASP A 105 -17.55 -17.87 10.46
C ASP A 105 -19.01 -17.43 10.33
N PHE A 106 -19.83 -17.82 11.31
CA PHE A 106 -21.22 -17.42 11.40
C PHE A 106 -21.33 -15.91 11.60
N PHE A 107 -20.59 -15.34 12.56
CA PHE A 107 -20.66 -13.90 12.86
C PHE A 107 -20.22 -13.05 11.67
N VAL A 108 -19.10 -13.36 11.01
CA VAL A 108 -18.63 -12.70 9.79
C VAL A 108 -19.72 -12.77 8.73
N SER A 109 -20.24 -13.96 8.44
CA SER A 109 -21.27 -14.13 7.41
C SER A 109 -22.55 -13.35 7.72
N LYS A 110 -22.99 -13.37 8.98
CA LYS A 110 -24.23 -12.74 9.40
C LYS A 110 -24.12 -11.21 9.49
N TYR A 111 -23.04 -10.69 10.05
CA TYR A 111 -22.80 -9.25 10.11
C TYR A 111 -22.56 -8.66 8.72
N SER A 112 -21.82 -9.35 7.84
CA SER A 112 -21.71 -8.97 6.43
C SER A 112 -23.07 -8.94 5.72
N ALA A 113 -23.97 -9.88 6.00
CA ALA A 113 -25.34 -9.83 5.46
C ALA A 113 -26.13 -8.62 6.00
N MET A 114 -25.98 -8.28 7.28
CA MET A 114 -26.61 -7.10 7.88
C MET A 114 -26.10 -5.78 7.26
N CYS A 115 -24.82 -5.70 6.90
CA CYS A 115 -24.24 -4.57 6.16
C CYS A 115 -24.92 -4.32 4.80
N HIS A 116 -25.57 -5.33 4.22
CA HIS A 116 -26.29 -5.24 2.95
C HIS A 116 -27.82 -5.27 3.13
N SER A 117 -28.31 -4.95 4.33
CA SER A 117 -29.75 -4.95 4.62
C SER A 117 -30.51 -4.02 3.66
N ASN A 118 -31.59 -4.54 3.08
CA ASN A 118 -32.50 -3.84 2.19
C ASN A 118 -33.91 -3.74 2.81
N ASN A 119 -33.96 -3.43 4.12
CA ASN A 119 -35.24 -3.21 4.80
C ASN A 119 -36.01 -2.04 4.16
N ASP A 120 -37.34 -2.19 4.06
CA ASP A 120 -38.24 -1.19 3.48
C ASP A 120 -38.16 0.14 4.22
N ASP A 121 -38.11 0.11 5.55
CA ASP A 121 -37.97 1.31 6.37
C ASP A 121 -36.52 1.84 6.33
N PRO A 122 -36.28 3.07 5.85
CA PRO A 122 -34.95 3.68 5.81
C PRO A 122 -34.25 3.76 7.16
N THR A 123 -34.99 4.01 8.24
CA THR A 123 -34.39 4.19 9.57
C THR A 123 -33.93 2.85 10.13
N THR A 124 -34.79 1.82 10.11
CA THR A 124 -34.45 0.44 10.45
C THR A 124 -33.32 -0.09 9.56
N ARG A 125 -33.34 0.21 8.25
CA ARG A 125 -32.25 -0.15 7.33
C ARG A 125 -30.92 0.44 7.77
N LYS A 126 -30.87 1.74 8.11
CA LYS A 126 -29.66 2.41 8.61
C LYS A 126 -29.15 1.75 9.90
N GLN A 127 -30.05 1.46 10.84
CA GLN A 127 -29.70 0.82 12.11
C GLN A 127 -29.16 -0.62 11.95
N ILE A 128 -29.77 -1.44 11.09
CA ILE A 128 -29.28 -2.81 10.82
C ILE A 128 -27.90 -2.76 10.16
N ARG A 129 -27.70 -1.87 9.19
CA ARG A 129 -26.40 -1.73 8.51
C ARG A 129 -25.32 -1.27 9.47
N LEU A 130 -25.61 -0.28 10.31
CA LEU A 130 -24.71 0.19 11.36
C LEU A 130 -24.36 -0.94 12.34
N ALA A 131 -25.36 -1.71 12.79
CA ALA A 131 -25.13 -2.88 13.63
C ALA A 131 -24.23 -3.92 12.92
N GLY A 132 -24.46 -4.19 11.63
CA GLY A 132 -23.58 -5.06 10.84
C GLY A 132 -22.12 -4.60 10.87
N ILE A 133 -21.87 -3.30 10.66
CA ILE A 133 -20.50 -2.74 10.66
C ILE A 133 -19.86 -2.85 12.04
N GLN A 134 -20.60 -2.50 13.10
CA GLN A 134 -20.13 -2.59 14.49
C GLN A 134 -19.81 -4.04 14.87
N GLY A 135 -20.64 -4.99 14.44
CA GLY A 135 -20.41 -6.41 14.63
C GLY A 135 -19.13 -6.89 13.94
N LEU A 136 -18.91 -6.51 12.66
CA LEU A 136 -17.67 -6.80 11.94
C LEU A 136 -16.45 -6.20 12.64
N GLN A 137 -16.52 -4.95 13.10
CA GLN A 137 -15.45 -4.31 13.86
C GLN A 137 -15.12 -5.09 15.14
N GLY A 138 -16.15 -5.56 15.87
CA GLY A 138 -15.97 -6.40 17.06
C GLY A 138 -15.27 -7.72 16.75
N VAL A 139 -15.62 -8.38 15.63
CA VAL A 139 -14.94 -9.61 15.18
C VAL A 139 -13.47 -9.32 14.88
N VAL A 140 -13.20 -8.30 14.06
CA VAL A 140 -11.83 -7.87 13.70
C VAL A 140 -10.99 -7.59 14.95
N ARG A 141 -11.56 -6.93 15.96
CA ARG A 141 -10.87 -6.64 17.23
C ARG A 141 -10.50 -7.89 18.02
N LYS A 142 -11.40 -8.88 18.10
CA LYS A 142 -11.19 -10.10 18.89
C LYS A 142 -10.37 -11.18 18.19
N THR A 143 -10.32 -11.20 16.86
CA THR A 143 -9.55 -12.20 16.11
C THR A 143 -8.11 -11.78 15.84
N LEU A 144 -7.77 -10.49 16.01
CA LEU A 144 -6.44 -9.95 15.71
C LEU A 144 -5.56 -9.73 16.95
N SER A 145 -6.01 -10.18 18.13
CA SER A 145 -5.25 -10.07 19.37
C SER A 145 -4.32 -11.26 19.65
N ASP A 146 -4.43 -12.35 18.90
CA ASP A 146 -3.68 -13.59 19.15
C ASP A 146 -2.99 -14.09 17.86
N ASP A 147 -1.65 -14.16 17.88
CA ASP A 147 -0.79 -14.50 16.73
C ASP A 147 -0.87 -16.00 16.33
N LEU A 148 -1.52 -16.84 17.12
CA LEU A 148 -1.53 -18.31 16.97
C LEU A 148 -2.81 -18.90 16.34
N VAL A 149 -3.67 -18.06 15.79
CA VAL A 149 -5.11 -18.29 15.82
C VAL A 149 -5.69 -18.17 14.40
N GLU A 150 -6.61 -19.09 14.06
CA GLU A 150 -7.20 -19.33 12.72
C GLU A 150 -7.56 -18.03 12.00
N ASN A 151 -7.12 -17.97 10.74
CA ASN A 151 -6.64 -16.74 10.16
C ASN A 151 -7.83 -15.91 9.62
N ILE A 152 -8.28 -14.86 10.33
CA ILE A 152 -9.28 -13.91 9.80
C ILE A 152 -8.87 -13.38 8.41
N TRP A 153 -7.58 -13.41 8.07
CA TRP A 153 -7.06 -13.08 6.75
C TRP A 153 -7.35 -14.12 5.67
N GLU A 154 -8.03 -15.22 5.98
CA GLU A 154 -8.48 -16.19 4.99
C GLU A 154 -9.50 -15.58 4.01
N PRO A 155 -9.46 -16.01 2.74
CA PRO A 155 -10.39 -15.51 1.73
C PRO A 155 -11.86 -15.66 2.12
N VAL A 156 -12.23 -16.73 2.83
CA VAL A 156 -13.61 -16.99 3.26
C VAL A 156 -14.19 -15.88 4.15
N HIS A 157 -13.33 -15.15 4.87
CA HIS A 157 -13.70 -14.00 5.69
C HIS A 157 -13.47 -12.68 4.96
N MET A 158 -12.26 -12.46 4.41
CA MET A 158 -11.90 -11.18 3.80
C MET A 158 -12.73 -10.85 2.55
N ASP A 159 -13.13 -11.87 1.76
CA ASP A 159 -14.03 -11.67 0.61
C ASP A 159 -15.47 -11.32 1.03
N LYS A 160 -15.80 -11.36 2.33
CA LYS A 160 -17.09 -10.89 2.88
C LYS A 160 -16.93 -9.56 3.61
N ILE A 161 -15.92 -9.43 4.47
CA ILE A 161 -15.69 -8.25 5.31
C ILE A 161 -15.42 -7.02 4.45
N VAL A 162 -14.41 -7.09 3.58
CA VAL A 162 -13.96 -5.93 2.81
C VAL A 162 -15.05 -5.40 1.87
N PRO A 163 -15.74 -6.22 1.05
CA PRO A 163 -16.84 -5.72 0.22
C PRO A 163 -17.99 -5.12 1.03
N SER A 164 -18.30 -5.69 2.21
CA SER A 164 -19.36 -5.16 3.09
C SER A 164 -19.05 -3.76 3.62
N LEU A 165 -17.79 -3.50 3.99
CA LEU A 165 -17.34 -2.19 4.43
C LEU A 165 -17.37 -1.20 3.26
N LEU A 166 -16.83 -1.59 2.10
CA LEU A 166 -16.81 -0.72 0.92
C LEU A 166 -18.20 -0.35 0.42
N TYR A 167 -19.16 -1.29 0.45
CA TYR A 167 -20.56 -1.03 0.14
C TYR A 167 -21.16 0.09 1.01
N ASN A 168 -20.89 0.06 2.31
CA ASN A 168 -21.39 1.08 3.22
C ASN A 168 -20.63 2.42 3.12
N MET A 169 -19.37 2.41 2.69
CA MET A 169 -18.60 3.63 2.41
C MET A 169 -19.10 4.35 1.15
N GLN A 170 -19.49 3.62 0.09
CA GLN A 170 -19.97 4.22 -1.16
C GLN A 170 -21.32 4.94 -1.01
N ASN A 171 -22.18 4.46 -0.12
CA ASN A 171 -23.49 5.05 0.14
C ASN A 171 -23.44 6.46 0.76
N SER A 172 -22.26 6.96 1.19
CA SER A 172 -22.08 8.37 1.59
C SER A 172 -22.32 9.34 0.42
N ARG A 173 -21.95 8.98 -0.81
CA ARG A 173 -21.99 9.92 -1.95
C ARG A 173 -23.39 10.30 -2.44
N TYR A 174 -24.41 9.54 -2.04
CA TYR A 174 -25.81 9.79 -2.45
C TYR A 174 -26.65 10.45 -1.35
N ALA A 175 -26.12 10.65 -0.14
CA ALA A 175 -26.86 11.23 0.98
C ALA A 175 -26.70 12.75 1.11
N ASP A 176 -25.66 13.35 0.51
CA ASP A 176 -25.33 14.78 0.70
C ASP A 176 -26.04 15.76 -0.26
N LYS A 177 -27.32 15.53 -0.58
CA LYS A 177 -28.13 16.50 -1.37
C LYS A 177 -29.52 16.81 -0.81
N GLU A 178 -29.79 16.49 0.45
CA GLU A 178 -30.96 17.06 1.13
C GLU A 178 -30.48 17.96 2.27
N ASP A 179 -30.74 19.26 2.09
CA ASP A 179 -30.63 20.31 3.09
C ASP A 179 -31.36 19.90 4.37
N THR A 180 -30.64 19.40 5.37
CA THR A 180 -31.12 19.39 6.76
C THR A 180 -30.10 20.09 7.64
N THR A 181 -30.47 21.31 8.03
CA THR A 181 -29.84 22.03 9.14
C THR A 181 -29.79 21.14 10.38
N PRO A 182 -28.63 20.97 11.04
CA PRO A 182 -28.52 20.12 12.22
C PRO A 182 -29.13 20.84 13.43
N ASP A 183 -30.37 20.46 13.77
CA ASP A 183 -31.10 20.98 14.93
C ASP A 183 -30.97 20.00 16.11
N SER A 184 -29.73 19.73 16.55
CA SER A 184 -29.38 19.34 17.94
C SER A 184 -27.89 18.97 18.09
N PRO A 185 -27.22 19.25 19.23
CA PRO A 185 -25.79 18.94 19.44
C PRO A 185 -25.49 17.46 19.73
N THR A 186 -26.45 16.55 19.51
CA THR A 186 -26.36 15.13 19.95
C THR A 186 -26.38 14.11 18.82
N GLU A 187 -26.57 14.52 17.56
CA GLU A 187 -26.63 13.61 16.40
C GLU A 187 -25.29 13.45 15.64
N GLU A 188 -24.17 13.93 16.20
CA GLU A 188 -22.84 13.88 15.56
C GLU A 188 -22.17 12.48 15.48
N ARG A 189 -22.85 11.34 15.71
CA ARG A 189 -22.13 10.07 15.98
C ARG A 189 -22.63 8.76 15.38
N SER A 190 -23.49 8.71 14.36
CA SER A 190 -23.92 7.38 13.84
C SER A 190 -24.13 7.26 12.33
N ASP A 191 -23.20 7.78 11.53
CA ASP A 191 -23.27 7.53 10.09
C ASP A 191 -22.55 6.22 9.69
N PRO A 192 -23.24 5.24 9.07
CA PRO A 192 -22.65 3.97 8.64
C PRO A 192 -21.37 4.12 7.79
N PRO A 193 -21.25 5.07 6.84
CA PRO A 193 -20.02 5.29 6.08
C PRO A 193 -18.80 5.59 6.95
N GLN A 194 -18.94 6.48 7.94
CA GLN A 194 -17.84 6.85 8.84
C GLN A 194 -17.40 5.67 9.72
N PHE A 195 -18.35 4.87 10.19
CA PHE A 195 -18.05 3.63 10.91
C PHE A 195 -17.37 2.60 10.02
N ALA A 196 -17.81 2.46 8.76
CA ALA A 196 -17.21 1.53 7.81
C ALA A 196 -15.76 1.92 7.49
N GLU A 197 -15.49 3.22 7.29
CA GLU A 197 -14.13 3.74 7.12
C GLU A 197 -13.26 3.46 8.36
N THR A 198 -13.77 3.76 9.55
CA THR A 198 -13.05 3.51 10.81
C THR A 198 -12.72 2.02 10.98
N CYS A 199 -13.68 1.14 10.69
CA CYS A 199 -13.46 -0.31 10.73
C CYS A 199 -12.43 -0.76 9.68
N MET A 200 -12.47 -0.19 8.46
CA MET A 200 -11.50 -0.50 7.41
C MET A 200 -10.09 -0.05 7.79
N ARG A 201 -9.95 1.14 8.38
CA ARG A 201 -8.68 1.67 8.91
C ARG A 201 -8.14 0.81 10.04
N GLU A 202 -9.00 0.36 10.95
CA GLU A 202 -8.66 -0.55 12.05
C GLU A 202 -8.18 -1.92 11.52
N LEU A 203 -8.83 -2.46 10.48
CA LEU A 203 -8.41 -3.69 9.81
C LEU A 203 -7.05 -3.53 9.14
N ILE A 204 -6.88 -2.50 8.29
CA ILE A 204 -5.62 -2.26 7.56
C ILE A 204 -4.48 -1.97 8.54
N GLY A 205 -4.72 -1.17 9.58
CA GLY A 205 -3.72 -0.80 10.58
C GLY A 205 -3.16 -1.99 11.38
N ARG A 206 -3.87 -3.12 11.40
CA ARG A 206 -3.43 -4.37 12.04
C ARG A 206 -2.91 -5.42 11.05
N ALA A 207 -2.98 -5.16 9.74
CA ALA A 207 -2.46 -6.09 8.74
C ALA A 207 -0.93 -6.04 8.70
N SER A 208 -0.28 -7.18 8.92
CA SER A 208 1.16 -7.30 8.62
C SER A 208 1.40 -7.36 7.11
N PHE A 209 2.66 -7.18 6.68
CA PHE A 209 3.03 -7.21 5.27
C PHE A 209 2.60 -8.52 4.55
N GLY A 210 2.58 -9.66 5.24
CA GLY A 210 2.12 -10.93 4.66
C GLY A 210 0.59 -11.01 4.46
N HIS A 211 -0.17 -10.24 5.24
CA HIS A 211 -1.63 -10.26 5.25
C HIS A 211 -2.26 -9.11 4.45
N ILE A 212 -1.51 -8.07 4.12
CA ILE A 212 -2.04 -6.92 3.36
C ILE A 212 -2.65 -7.34 2.02
N ARG A 213 -2.10 -8.38 1.37
CA ARG A 213 -2.66 -8.96 0.14
C ARG A 213 -4.09 -9.45 0.31
N CYS A 214 -4.46 -9.92 1.49
CA CYS A 214 -5.80 -10.44 1.80
C CYS A 214 -6.84 -9.33 1.90
N VAL A 215 -6.41 -8.09 2.20
CA VAL A 215 -7.28 -6.90 2.19
C VAL A 215 -7.27 -6.22 0.82
N ILE A 216 -6.07 -6.04 0.24
CA ILE A 216 -5.91 -5.38 -1.06
C ILE A 216 -6.67 -6.16 -2.14
N ARG A 217 -6.56 -7.49 -2.21
CA ARG A 217 -7.18 -8.27 -3.29
C ARG A 217 -8.72 -8.09 -3.35
N PRO A 218 -9.48 -8.17 -2.24
CA PRO A 218 -10.90 -7.82 -2.25
C PRO A 218 -11.19 -6.34 -2.53
N VAL A 219 -10.41 -5.39 -2.01
CA VAL A 219 -10.57 -3.95 -2.32
C VAL A 219 -10.43 -3.72 -3.82
N LEU A 220 -9.38 -4.32 -4.39
CA LEU A 220 -9.11 -4.31 -5.80
C LEU A 220 -10.27 -4.97 -6.54
N ARG A 221 -10.70 -6.20 -6.24
CA ARG A 221 -11.89 -6.79 -6.90
C ARG A 221 -13.14 -5.91 -6.85
N TYR A 222 -13.37 -5.23 -5.72
CA TYR A 222 -14.53 -4.38 -5.51
C TYR A 222 -14.50 -3.09 -6.35
N LYS A 223 -13.39 -2.34 -6.32
CA LYS A 223 -13.23 -1.09 -7.09
C LYS A 223 -12.79 -1.32 -8.54
N ILE A 224 -11.97 -2.34 -8.77
CA ILE A 224 -11.43 -2.67 -10.09
C ILE A 224 -12.55 -3.11 -11.02
N ASN A 225 -13.60 -3.84 -10.64
CA ASN A 225 -14.67 -4.19 -11.60
C ASN A 225 -15.27 -2.95 -12.33
N PHE A 226 -15.12 -1.75 -11.76
CA PHE A 226 -15.51 -0.48 -12.37
C PHE A 226 -14.38 0.20 -13.20
N ILE A 227 -13.09 -0.01 -12.85
CA ILE A 227 -11.91 0.58 -13.53
C ILE A 227 -11.27 -0.40 -14.56
N MET A 228 -11.54 -1.71 -14.45
CA MET A 228 -10.91 -2.79 -15.23
C MET A 228 -11.25 -2.73 -16.71
N LYS A 229 -12.42 -2.18 -17.05
CA LYS A 229 -12.83 -2.01 -18.43
C LYS A 229 -12.19 -0.73 -18.94
N LEU A 230 -11.31 -0.83 -19.94
CA LEU A 230 -10.66 0.35 -20.52
C LEU A 230 -11.70 1.43 -20.86
N ILE A 231 -11.42 2.65 -20.41
CA ILE A 231 -12.41 3.70 -20.31
C ILE A 231 -12.25 4.66 -21.49
N VAL A 232 -13.32 4.78 -22.27
CA VAL A 232 -13.46 5.86 -23.28
C VAL A 232 -14.48 6.89 -22.84
N ASN A 233 -15.44 6.51 -21.98
CA ASN A 233 -16.42 7.41 -21.41
C ASN A 233 -16.15 7.65 -19.92
N VAL A 234 -15.55 8.80 -19.60
CA VAL A 234 -15.21 9.15 -18.22
C VAL A 234 -16.41 9.72 -17.44
N ALA A 235 -17.50 10.08 -18.11
CA ALA A 235 -18.69 10.63 -17.45
C ALA A 235 -19.41 9.60 -16.56
N ASP A 236 -19.29 8.33 -16.91
CA ASP A 236 -19.92 7.23 -16.16
C ASP A 236 -19.16 6.89 -14.88
N LEU A 237 -17.96 7.48 -14.65
CA LEU A 237 -17.06 7.07 -13.59
C LEU A 237 -17.34 7.67 -12.21
N ASP A 238 -18.12 8.75 -12.12
CA ASP A 238 -18.50 9.41 -10.86
C ASP A 238 -17.33 9.53 -9.84
N LEU A 239 -16.13 9.85 -10.33
CA LEU A 239 -14.94 9.97 -9.49
C LEU A 239 -14.97 11.29 -8.73
N ALA A 240 -14.82 11.23 -7.41
CA ALA A 240 -14.47 12.38 -6.61
C ALA A 240 -12.95 12.57 -6.73
N ILE A 241 -12.54 13.61 -7.46
CA ILE A 241 -11.14 13.93 -7.66
C ILE A 241 -10.67 14.73 -6.46
N GLU A 242 -9.81 14.12 -5.65
CA GLU A 242 -9.10 14.79 -4.57
C GLU A 242 -7.68 15.14 -5.01
N LYS A 243 -7.11 16.19 -4.43
CA LYS A 243 -5.71 16.54 -4.71
C LYS A 243 -4.80 15.52 -4.03
N ALA A 244 -3.82 15.01 -4.77
CA ALA A 244 -2.80 14.12 -4.22
C ALA A 244 -2.12 14.76 -3.00
N SER A 245 -1.87 13.97 -1.96
CA SER A 245 -1.25 14.47 -0.73
C SER A 245 0.22 14.84 -0.98
N ARG A 246 0.77 15.76 -0.16
CA ARG A 246 2.20 16.14 -0.29
C ARG A 246 3.16 14.93 -0.20
N PRO A 247 2.98 13.97 0.74
CA PRO A 247 3.77 12.73 0.75
C PRO A 247 3.68 11.94 -0.56
N ASP A 248 2.48 11.82 -1.13
CA ASP A 248 2.25 11.06 -2.37
C ASP A 248 2.93 11.72 -3.58
N VAL A 249 2.85 13.06 -3.67
CA VAL A 249 3.55 13.83 -4.70
C VAL A 249 5.07 13.65 -4.58
N ILE A 250 5.63 13.68 -3.37
CA ILE A 250 7.07 13.43 -3.14
C ILE A 250 7.43 12.00 -3.55
N PHE A 251 6.61 11.02 -3.16
CA PHE A 251 6.83 9.62 -3.49
C PHE A 251 6.88 9.40 -5.01
N ILE A 252 5.86 9.85 -5.73
CA ILE A 252 5.76 9.59 -7.17
C ILE A 252 6.79 10.40 -7.97
N ARG A 253 7.21 11.58 -7.48
CA ARG A 253 8.34 12.31 -8.09
C ARG A 253 9.66 11.58 -7.93
N LYS A 254 9.85 10.85 -6.83
CA LYS A 254 11.09 10.15 -6.53
C LYS A 254 11.16 8.76 -7.17
N HIS A 255 10.05 8.02 -7.19
CA HIS A 255 10.01 6.62 -7.58
C HIS A 255 9.17 6.34 -8.84
N GLY A 256 8.41 7.33 -9.31
CA GLY A 256 7.57 7.22 -10.50
C GLY A 256 8.34 6.81 -11.76
N PRO A 257 9.49 7.43 -12.09
CA PRO A 257 10.25 7.06 -13.29
C PRO A 257 10.60 5.56 -13.35
N GLU A 258 11.06 4.96 -12.25
CA GLU A 258 11.37 3.53 -12.19
C GLU A 258 10.11 2.66 -12.28
N ILE A 259 9.01 3.06 -11.62
CA ILE A 259 7.72 2.36 -11.71
C ILE A 259 7.20 2.36 -13.14
N TYR A 260 7.20 3.52 -13.80
CA TYR A 260 6.72 3.67 -15.18
C TYR A 260 7.60 2.89 -16.15
N LEU A 261 8.92 2.89 -15.95
CA LEU A 261 9.84 2.11 -16.77
C LEU A 261 9.58 0.61 -16.63
N ALA A 262 9.41 0.09 -15.41
CA ALA A 262 9.14 -1.33 -15.20
C ALA A 262 7.81 -1.77 -15.85
N LEU A 263 6.77 -0.93 -15.78
CA LEU A 263 5.49 -1.17 -16.46
C LEU A 263 5.62 -1.11 -17.98
N TYR A 264 6.42 -0.18 -18.50
CA TYR A 264 6.74 -0.07 -19.92
C TYR A 264 7.50 -1.30 -20.44
N GLU A 265 8.60 -1.71 -19.78
CA GLU A 265 9.39 -2.89 -20.14
C GLU A 265 8.55 -4.17 -20.09
N SER A 266 7.60 -4.26 -19.15
CA SER A 266 6.65 -5.38 -19.12
C SER A 266 5.80 -5.45 -20.38
N LEU A 267 5.36 -4.31 -20.93
CA LEU A 267 4.59 -4.22 -22.18
C LEU A 267 5.43 -4.47 -23.44
N GLU A 268 6.76 -4.40 -23.35
CA GLU A 268 7.69 -4.70 -24.46
C GLU A 268 7.84 -6.22 -24.69
N LEU A 269 7.53 -7.04 -23.68
CA LEU A 269 7.66 -8.50 -23.77
C LEU A 269 6.72 -9.11 -24.83
N SER A 270 7.26 -9.98 -25.67
CA SER A 270 6.48 -10.70 -26.71
C SER A 270 5.49 -11.72 -26.14
N SER A 271 5.68 -12.14 -24.88
CA SER A 271 4.82 -13.09 -24.16
C SER A 271 3.56 -12.46 -23.55
N ASN A 272 3.28 -11.19 -23.86
CA ASN A 272 2.16 -10.47 -23.25
C ASN A 272 0.79 -11.07 -23.62
N THR A 273 -0.03 -11.27 -22.58
CA THR A 273 -1.44 -11.67 -22.69
C THR A 273 -2.35 -10.45 -22.49
N VAL A 274 -3.61 -10.54 -22.93
CA VAL A 274 -4.61 -9.48 -22.70
C VAL A 274 -4.76 -9.19 -21.21
N GLU A 275 -4.79 -10.21 -20.36
CA GLU A 275 -4.90 -10.07 -18.91
C GLU A 275 -3.74 -9.27 -18.30
N ASN A 276 -2.50 -9.49 -18.77
CA ASN A 276 -1.37 -8.71 -18.30
C ASN A 276 -1.48 -7.24 -18.74
N VAL A 277 -1.92 -7.01 -19.98
CA VAL A 277 -2.12 -5.69 -20.55
C VAL A 277 -3.22 -4.91 -19.79
N GLU A 278 -4.34 -5.56 -19.46
CA GLU A 278 -5.41 -5.00 -18.61
C GLU A 278 -4.90 -4.69 -17.19
N SER A 279 -4.08 -5.56 -16.62
CA SER A 279 -3.50 -5.39 -15.28
C SER A 279 -2.55 -4.18 -15.24
N ILE A 280 -1.73 -4.00 -16.27
CA ILE A 280 -0.83 -2.85 -16.40
C ILE A 280 -1.64 -1.56 -16.60
N TYR A 281 -2.65 -1.58 -17.49
CA TYR A 281 -3.55 -0.44 -17.67
C TYR A 281 -4.21 -0.05 -16.35
N THR A 282 -4.76 -1.02 -15.61
CA THR A 282 -5.43 -0.78 -14.32
C THR A 282 -4.47 -0.16 -13.32
N THR A 283 -3.23 -0.64 -13.26
CA THR A 283 -2.19 -0.09 -12.39
C THR A 283 -1.88 1.36 -12.76
N LEU A 284 -1.68 1.66 -14.05
CA LEU A 284 -1.43 3.01 -14.55
C LEU A 284 -2.62 3.95 -14.32
N ALA A 285 -3.85 3.46 -14.50
CA ALA A 285 -5.07 4.21 -14.25
C ALA A 285 -5.21 4.56 -12.77
N LEU A 286 -4.92 3.63 -11.86
CA LEU A 286 -4.92 3.90 -10.42
C LEU A 286 -3.83 4.91 -10.02
N LEU A 287 -2.61 4.77 -10.56
CA LEU A 287 -1.55 5.76 -10.34
C LEU A 287 -1.97 7.15 -10.85
N ALA A 288 -2.65 7.23 -11.99
CA ALA A 288 -3.18 8.49 -12.50
C ALA A 288 -4.29 9.06 -11.60
N ILE A 289 -5.26 8.25 -11.17
CA ILE A 289 -6.38 8.71 -10.33
C ILE A 289 -5.90 9.19 -8.96
N GLU A 290 -4.97 8.47 -8.33
CA GLU A 290 -4.55 8.75 -6.95
C GLU A 290 -3.37 9.73 -6.86
N LEU A 291 -2.47 9.73 -7.85
CA LEU A 291 -1.17 10.44 -7.75
C LEU A 291 -0.95 11.50 -8.85
N ALA A 292 -1.89 11.68 -9.79
CA ALA A 292 -1.76 12.75 -10.77
C ALA A 292 -1.90 14.12 -10.10
N SER A 293 -0.99 15.00 -10.45
CA SER A 293 -0.92 16.38 -9.99
C SER A 293 -0.37 17.25 -11.12
N GLU A 294 -0.46 18.57 -10.96
CA GLU A 294 0.15 19.53 -11.89
C GLU A 294 1.65 19.26 -12.12
N GLU A 295 2.36 18.71 -11.11
CA GLU A 295 3.78 18.41 -11.19
C GLU A 295 4.09 17.07 -11.89
N THR A 296 3.15 16.12 -11.87
CA THR A 296 3.37 14.72 -12.28
C THR A 296 2.68 14.36 -13.59
N VAL A 297 1.70 15.16 -14.02
CA VAL A 297 0.93 14.99 -15.26
C VAL A 297 1.83 14.89 -16.50
N LEU A 298 2.94 15.63 -16.54
CA LEU A 298 3.84 15.62 -17.68
C LEU A 298 4.55 14.26 -17.86
N GLU A 299 4.95 13.60 -16.77
CA GLU A 299 5.58 12.28 -16.85
C GLU A 299 4.58 11.20 -17.27
N LEU A 300 3.33 11.29 -16.77
CA LEU A 300 2.25 10.40 -17.21
C LEU A 300 1.96 10.55 -18.70
N LEU A 301 1.90 11.79 -19.22
CA LEU A 301 1.69 12.03 -20.65
C LEU A 301 2.87 11.61 -21.51
N ARG A 302 4.11 11.74 -21.02
CA ARG A 302 5.29 11.17 -21.67
C ARG A 302 5.17 9.66 -21.80
N LEU A 303 4.80 8.97 -20.72
CA LEU A 303 4.56 7.52 -20.76
C LEU A 303 3.50 7.15 -21.80
N VAL A 304 2.38 7.88 -21.86
CA VAL A 304 1.33 7.66 -22.89
C VAL A 304 1.90 7.76 -24.31
N LEU A 305 2.72 8.77 -24.59
CA LEU A 305 3.36 8.92 -25.89
C LEU A 305 4.40 7.81 -26.16
N SER A 306 5.16 7.39 -25.16
CA SER A 306 6.12 6.29 -25.27
C SER A 306 5.44 4.95 -25.55
N LEU A 307 4.28 4.67 -24.94
CA LEU A 307 3.49 3.48 -25.23
C LEU A 307 2.97 3.48 -26.67
N GLN A 308 2.58 4.64 -27.20
CA GLN A 308 2.21 4.76 -28.61
C GLN A 308 3.42 4.53 -29.53
N ASP A 309 4.57 5.08 -29.19
CA ASP A 309 5.82 4.90 -29.95
C ASP A 309 6.24 3.41 -29.97
N LEU A 310 6.12 2.71 -28.85
CA LEU A 310 6.35 1.26 -28.75
C LEU A 310 5.46 0.48 -29.74
N ALA A 311 4.17 0.82 -29.80
CA ALA A 311 3.23 0.18 -30.73
C ALA A 311 3.62 0.41 -32.21
N LEU A 312 4.12 1.60 -32.53
CA LEU A 312 4.48 2.01 -33.89
C LEU A 312 5.84 1.45 -34.35
N THR A 313 6.84 1.47 -33.47
CA THR A 313 8.25 1.22 -33.83
C THR A 313 8.71 -0.21 -33.56
N SER A 314 8.14 -0.89 -32.56
CA SER A 314 8.62 -2.21 -32.17
C SER A 314 8.30 -3.28 -33.23
N GLY A 315 9.33 -4.00 -33.67
CA GLY A 315 9.19 -5.17 -34.54
C GLY A 315 9.00 -6.49 -33.80
N GLN A 316 9.18 -6.50 -32.48
CA GLN A 316 9.20 -7.74 -31.67
C GLN A 316 7.83 -8.10 -31.09
N ILE A 317 6.93 -7.12 -30.96
CA ILE A 317 5.58 -7.29 -30.40
C ILE A 317 4.56 -7.69 -31.47
N SER A 318 3.57 -8.50 -31.06
CA SER A 318 2.51 -8.99 -31.93
C SER A 318 1.58 -7.86 -32.40
N LEU A 319 0.93 -8.06 -33.56
CA LEU A 319 -0.04 -7.09 -34.09
C LEU A 319 -1.21 -6.86 -33.12
N SER A 320 -1.69 -7.93 -32.46
CA SER A 320 -2.73 -7.80 -31.42
C SER A 320 -2.28 -6.90 -30.27
N LEU A 321 -1.02 -7.05 -29.81
CA LEU A 321 -0.49 -6.19 -28.75
C LEU A 321 -0.39 -4.73 -29.20
N LYS A 322 -0.03 -4.45 -30.45
CA LYS A 322 0.00 -3.09 -30.99
C LYS A 322 -1.37 -2.41 -30.92
N PHE A 323 -2.42 -3.10 -31.33
CA PHE A 323 -3.79 -2.56 -31.25
C PHE A 323 -4.23 -2.37 -29.80
N ASN A 324 -3.93 -3.33 -28.93
CA ASN A 324 -4.21 -3.22 -27.49
C ASN A 324 -3.48 -2.02 -26.84
N LEU A 325 -2.23 -1.75 -27.23
CA LEU A 325 -1.48 -0.58 -26.77
C LEU A 325 -2.14 0.73 -27.22
N HIS A 326 -2.64 0.83 -28.46
CA HIS A 326 -3.38 2.02 -28.91
C HIS A 326 -4.66 2.25 -28.10
N ALA A 327 -5.37 1.18 -27.70
CA ALA A 327 -6.53 1.28 -26.82
C ALA A 327 -6.14 1.77 -25.41
N ILE A 328 -5.02 1.30 -24.85
CA ILE A 328 -4.46 1.80 -23.58
C ILE A 328 -4.12 3.29 -23.68
N VAL A 329 -3.41 3.69 -24.73
CA VAL A 329 -2.94 5.06 -24.95
C VAL A 329 -4.10 6.05 -24.89
N ILE A 330 -5.19 5.78 -25.62
CA ILE A 330 -6.33 6.71 -25.65
C ILE A 330 -7.13 6.69 -24.34
N SER A 331 -7.23 5.53 -23.68
CA SER A 331 -7.93 5.38 -22.40
C SER A 331 -7.20 6.11 -21.27
N LEU A 332 -5.86 6.03 -21.24
CA LEU A 332 -5.04 6.81 -20.30
C LEU A 332 -5.09 8.30 -20.62
N LEU A 333 -5.05 8.69 -21.89
CA LEU A 333 -5.11 10.11 -22.29
C LEU A 333 -6.40 10.78 -21.80
N ILE A 334 -7.57 10.15 -22.06
CA ILE A 334 -8.85 10.70 -21.64
C ILE A 334 -8.98 10.71 -20.10
N LEU A 335 -8.49 9.66 -19.42
CA LEU A 335 -8.50 9.59 -17.96
C LEU A 335 -7.62 10.70 -17.33
N ILE A 336 -6.38 10.85 -17.78
CA ILE A 336 -5.45 11.89 -17.29
C ILE A 336 -6.05 13.28 -17.53
N SER A 337 -6.65 13.52 -18.71
CA SER A 337 -7.28 14.79 -19.01
C SER A 337 -8.47 15.13 -18.09
N TYR A 338 -9.21 14.10 -17.65
CA TYR A 338 -10.30 14.25 -16.70
C TYR A 338 -9.81 14.47 -15.27
N VAL A 339 -8.89 13.63 -14.79
CA VAL A 339 -8.35 13.72 -13.42
C VAL A 339 -7.62 15.04 -13.20
N CYS A 340 -6.82 15.49 -14.16
CA CYS A 340 -6.10 16.76 -14.07
C CYS A 340 -6.95 17.98 -14.47
N ASN A 341 -8.22 17.79 -14.84
CA ASN A 341 -9.13 18.85 -15.28
C ASN A 341 -8.58 19.71 -16.45
N ILE A 342 -7.96 19.07 -17.45
CA ILE A 342 -7.38 19.74 -18.63
C ILE A 342 -8.38 19.64 -19.79
N THR A 343 -9.32 20.58 -19.87
CA THR A 343 -10.42 20.58 -20.83
C THR A 343 -9.96 20.50 -22.30
N ALA A 344 -8.94 21.26 -22.67
CA ALA A 344 -8.39 21.25 -24.03
C ALA A 344 -7.85 19.86 -24.43
N LEU A 345 -7.21 19.16 -23.49
CA LEU A 345 -6.69 17.81 -23.71
C LEU A 345 -7.83 16.78 -23.78
N MET A 346 -8.88 16.97 -22.99
CA MET A 346 -10.06 16.12 -23.00
C MET A 346 -10.81 16.23 -24.34
N ASP A 347 -10.99 17.45 -24.86
CA ASP A 347 -11.63 17.67 -26.16
C ASP A 347 -10.79 17.10 -27.31
N TYR A 348 -9.47 17.21 -27.22
CA TYR A 348 -8.56 16.57 -28.17
C TYR A 348 -8.68 15.04 -28.14
N ALA A 349 -8.66 14.43 -26.95
CA ALA A 349 -8.83 12.99 -26.81
C ALA A 349 -10.18 12.51 -27.40
N LYS A 350 -11.28 13.24 -27.15
CA LYS A 350 -12.60 12.96 -27.76
C LYS A 350 -12.56 12.99 -29.29
N LYS A 351 -11.88 13.96 -29.89
CA LYS A 351 -11.71 14.02 -31.36
C LYS A 351 -10.98 12.79 -31.91
N VAL A 352 -9.91 12.34 -31.24
CA VAL A 352 -9.18 11.12 -31.63
C VAL A 352 -10.06 9.88 -31.46
N ILE A 353 -10.86 9.81 -30.38
CA ILE A 353 -11.83 8.74 -30.15
C ILE A 353 -12.85 8.69 -31.30
N ASP A 354 -13.44 9.83 -31.67
CA ASP A 354 -14.45 9.90 -32.73
C ASP A 354 -13.86 9.51 -34.10
N ALA A 355 -12.62 9.93 -34.40
CA ALA A 355 -11.92 9.49 -35.61
C ALA A 355 -11.71 7.96 -35.62
N ARG A 356 -11.27 7.38 -34.49
CA ARG A 356 -11.11 5.92 -34.36
C ARG A 356 -12.44 5.17 -34.46
N ARG A 357 -13.53 5.71 -33.92
CA ARG A 357 -14.87 5.09 -34.05
C ARG A 357 -15.33 4.98 -35.50
N ASN A 358 -14.96 5.94 -36.34
CA ASN A 358 -15.36 5.97 -37.75
C ASN A 358 -14.43 5.12 -38.62
N ASP A 359 -13.11 5.25 -38.45
CA ASP A 359 -12.14 4.70 -39.39
C ASP A 359 -11.50 3.37 -38.93
N SER A 360 -11.27 3.23 -37.61
CA SER A 360 -10.52 2.09 -37.04
C SER A 360 -11.01 1.71 -35.62
N PRO A 361 -12.20 1.09 -35.48
CA PRO A 361 -12.78 0.79 -34.16
C PRO A 361 -11.94 -0.16 -33.30
N HIS A 362 -11.11 -1.00 -33.92
CA HIS A 362 -10.21 -1.94 -33.26
C HIS A 362 -9.07 -1.27 -32.44
N LEU A 363 -8.89 0.04 -32.56
CA LEU A 363 -7.96 0.84 -31.74
C LEU A 363 -8.61 1.39 -30.46
N LEU A 364 -9.86 1.02 -30.21
CA LEU A 364 -10.64 1.35 -29.03
C LEU A 364 -10.91 0.06 -28.23
N PRO A 365 -11.24 0.19 -26.93
CA PRO A 365 -11.74 -0.92 -26.12
C PRO A 365 -12.95 -1.62 -26.74
N ASP A 366 -13.18 -2.91 -26.50
CA ASP A 366 -12.49 -3.80 -25.54
C ASP A 366 -11.22 -4.45 -26.13
N LEU A 367 -10.27 -4.81 -25.26
CA LEU A 367 -9.03 -5.48 -25.67
C LEU A 367 -9.29 -6.90 -26.18
N GLN A 368 -8.57 -7.31 -27.22
CA GLN A 368 -8.76 -8.61 -27.85
C GLN A 368 -7.45 -9.40 -27.93
N SER A 369 -7.55 -10.72 -27.78
CA SER A 369 -6.41 -11.63 -27.94
C SER A 369 -6.07 -11.85 -29.41
N GLN A 370 -7.08 -11.77 -30.27
CA GLN A 370 -6.98 -11.96 -31.71
C GLN A 370 -7.80 -10.88 -32.41
N TYR A 371 -7.21 -10.30 -33.45
CA TYR A 371 -7.83 -9.32 -34.32
C TYR A 371 -7.87 -9.86 -35.75
N ASP A 372 -8.74 -9.29 -36.59
CA ASP A 372 -8.86 -9.69 -37.98
C ASP A 372 -7.53 -9.58 -38.75
N THR A 373 -7.18 -10.63 -39.47
CA THR A 373 -5.90 -10.78 -40.18
C THR A 373 -5.71 -9.82 -41.36
N GLY A 374 -6.77 -9.11 -41.77
CA GLY A 374 -6.73 -8.10 -42.83
C GLY A 374 -6.37 -6.69 -42.37
N LEU A 375 -6.21 -6.46 -41.07
CA LEU A 375 -5.92 -5.14 -40.50
C LEU A 375 -4.44 -4.77 -40.68
N THR A 376 -4.20 -3.50 -41.02
CA THR A 376 -2.85 -2.97 -41.25
C THR A 376 -2.29 -2.29 -40.01
N SER A 377 -0.99 -2.43 -39.79
CA SER A 377 -0.25 -1.68 -38.76
C SER A 377 0.04 -0.23 -39.15
N ARG A 378 -0.19 0.16 -40.41
CA ARG A 378 0.01 1.55 -40.88
C ARG A 378 -1.23 2.39 -40.59
N LEU A 379 -1.13 3.23 -39.57
CA LEU A 379 -2.22 4.10 -39.13
C LEU A 379 -2.12 5.50 -39.73
N ALA A 380 -3.27 6.10 -40.04
CA ALA A 380 -3.34 7.50 -40.46
C ALA A 380 -2.99 8.43 -39.29
N PRO A 381 -2.32 9.58 -39.53
CA PRO A 381 -1.94 10.52 -38.46
C PRO A 381 -3.11 11.00 -37.60
N ALA A 382 -4.31 11.11 -38.19
CA ALA A 382 -5.53 11.51 -37.48
C ALA A 382 -5.98 10.52 -36.39
N LEU A 383 -5.51 9.27 -36.44
CA LEU A 383 -5.82 8.23 -35.44
C LEU A 383 -4.80 8.17 -34.31
N LEU A 384 -3.68 8.88 -34.45
CA LEU A 384 -2.57 8.91 -33.50
C LEU A 384 -2.67 10.12 -32.57
N VAL A 385 -2.14 9.96 -31.37
CA VAL A 385 -1.95 11.06 -30.42
C VAL A 385 -0.72 11.86 -30.86
N ASP A 386 -0.91 13.13 -31.20
CA ASP A 386 0.12 14.03 -31.68
C ASP A 386 0.75 14.78 -30.50
N GLN A 387 2.06 14.60 -30.31
CA GLN A 387 2.84 15.24 -29.26
C GLN A 387 2.80 16.77 -29.33
N THR A 388 2.71 17.35 -30.53
CA THR A 388 2.64 18.81 -30.71
C THR A 388 1.31 19.35 -30.20
N VAL A 389 0.21 18.70 -30.55
CA VAL A 389 -1.14 19.07 -30.08
C VAL A 389 -1.26 18.88 -28.57
N VAL A 390 -0.74 17.78 -28.01
CA VAL A 390 -0.69 17.57 -26.56
C VAL A 390 0.10 18.69 -25.87
N SER A 391 1.24 19.09 -26.43
CA SER A 391 2.05 20.20 -25.89
C SER A 391 1.29 21.53 -25.91
N GLU A 392 0.53 21.81 -26.96
CA GLU A 392 -0.31 23.01 -27.07
C GLU A 392 -1.45 23.02 -26.06
N CYS A 393 -2.12 21.88 -25.87
CA CYS A 393 -3.16 21.72 -24.83
C CYS A 393 -2.60 22.01 -23.44
N LEU A 394 -1.39 21.53 -23.12
CA LEU A 394 -0.73 21.78 -21.84
C LEU A 394 -0.35 23.25 -21.65
N LYS A 395 0.21 23.90 -22.69
CA LYS A 395 0.51 25.33 -22.66
C LYS A 395 -0.75 26.18 -22.43
N GLY A 396 -1.86 25.81 -23.08
CA GLY A 396 -3.15 26.47 -22.88
C GLY A 396 -3.69 26.32 -21.45
N ALA A 397 -3.28 25.28 -20.72
CA ALA A 397 -3.61 25.06 -19.32
C ALA A 397 -2.60 25.68 -18.32
N GLY A 398 -1.58 26.40 -18.81
CA GLY A 398 -0.55 27.02 -17.97
C GLY A 398 0.56 26.08 -17.47
N LEU A 399 0.66 24.87 -18.04
CA LEU A 399 1.69 23.88 -17.69
C LEU A 399 2.91 24.00 -18.61
N ASP A 400 4.12 23.91 -18.05
CA ASP A 400 5.36 23.95 -18.83
C ASP A 400 5.56 22.67 -19.64
N SER A 401 5.44 22.77 -20.96
CA SER A 401 5.61 21.65 -21.89
C SER A 401 7.07 21.42 -22.33
N GLY A 402 8.04 22.22 -21.87
CA GLY A 402 9.43 22.18 -22.36
C GLY A 402 10.09 20.81 -22.21
N LYS A 403 9.71 20.08 -21.17
CA LYS A 403 10.14 18.70 -20.91
C LYS A 403 9.51 17.69 -21.88
N LEU A 404 8.29 17.90 -22.36
CA LEU A 404 7.64 16.96 -23.29
C LEU A 404 8.39 16.86 -24.63
N GLN A 405 9.10 17.91 -25.04
CA GLN A 405 9.80 18.01 -26.34
C GLN A 405 11.20 17.34 -26.37
N GLN A 406 11.76 16.96 -25.22
CA GLN A 406 13.14 16.42 -25.12
C GLN A 406 13.29 14.93 -25.51
N GLY A 407 12.28 14.31 -26.13
CA GLY A 407 12.33 12.93 -26.60
C GLY A 407 11.75 11.91 -25.61
N SER A 408 11.26 10.79 -26.16
CA SER A 408 10.63 9.66 -25.46
C SER A 408 11.66 8.94 -24.57
N GLY A 409 11.64 9.24 -23.27
CA GLY A 409 12.69 8.87 -22.30
C GLY A 409 12.64 7.45 -21.72
N TYR A 410 12.00 6.49 -22.40
CA TYR A 410 11.95 5.08 -21.97
C TYR A 410 12.67 4.14 -22.95
N SER A 411 13.76 4.62 -23.56
CA SER A 411 14.72 3.77 -24.28
C SER A 411 15.78 3.26 -23.30
N GLY A 412 16.12 1.97 -23.38
CA GLY A 412 16.97 1.23 -22.42
C GLY A 412 18.37 1.80 -22.11
N ASN A 413 18.79 2.90 -22.75
CA ASN A 413 20.02 3.62 -22.43
C ASN A 413 19.85 4.78 -21.42
N SER A 414 18.63 5.14 -21.00
CA SER A 414 18.43 6.31 -20.11
C SER A 414 18.80 6.05 -18.63
N LEU A 415 19.14 4.82 -18.25
CA LEU A 415 19.42 4.43 -16.85
C LEU A 415 20.87 4.66 -16.39
N GLN A 416 21.79 5.13 -17.24
CA GLN A 416 23.18 5.29 -16.80
C GLN A 416 23.49 6.60 -16.07
N HIS A 417 22.59 7.58 -15.99
CA HIS A 417 23.00 8.93 -15.56
C HIS A 417 22.49 9.46 -14.22
N ARG A 418 21.83 8.68 -13.34
CA ARG A 418 21.33 9.25 -12.06
C ARG A 418 21.47 8.40 -10.79
N HIS A 419 22.41 7.46 -10.74
CA HIS A 419 22.84 6.87 -9.46
C HIS A 419 24.36 6.91 -9.30
N SER A 420 24.91 8.13 -9.21
CA SER A 420 26.22 8.34 -8.59
C SER A 420 26.02 9.25 -7.39
N TRP A 421 26.25 8.73 -6.19
CA TRP A 421 26.25 9.48 -4.92
C TRP A 421 27.40 10.50 -4.83
N VAL A 422 28.15 10.73 -5.92
CA VAL A 422 29.35 11.58 -5.96
C VAL A 422 29.13 12.90 -6.74
N ASP A 423 28.04 13.08 -7.49
CA ASP A 423 27.85 14.27 -8.35
C ASP A 423 26.97 15.39 -7.78
N ALA A 424 26.68 15.39 -6.47
CA ALA A 424 25.95 16.48 -5.79
C ALA A 424 26.75 17.81 -5.65
N GLY A 425 27.78 18.04 -6.47
CA GLY A 425 28.72 19.15 -6.31
C GLY A 425 29.11 19.94 -7.55
N ARG A 426 28.52 19.71 -8.74
CA ARG A 426 29.04 20.33 -9.99
C ARG A 426 28.06 21.08 -10.90
N ASN A 427 26.83 21.36 -10.47
CA ASN A 427 25.92 22.20 -11.26
C ASN A 427 25.61 23.56 -10.60
N SER A 428 26.62 24.26 -10.10
CA SER A 428 26.47 25.66 -9.62
C SER A 428 27.40 26.60 -10.39
N LEU A 429 27.08 26.86 -11.66
CA LEU A 429 27.70 27.96 -12.41
C LEU A 429 26.79 28.60 -13.48
N ALA A 430 25.49 28.29 -13.50
CA ALA A 430 24.52 28.98 -14.33
C ALA A 430 23.24 29.20 -13.51
N ASP A 431 23.21 30.30 -12.76
CA ASP A 431 22.02 31.11 -12.43
C ASP A 431 22.34 32.02 -11.23
N ILE A 432 23.06 33.11 -11.50
CA ILE A 432 23.08 34.29 -10.61
C ILE A 432 22.21 35.35 -11.28
N ASN A 433 20.89 35.30 -11.04
CA ASN A 433 20.03 36.48 -10.90
C ASN A 433 18.55 36.10 -10.76
N SER A 434 18.10 35.92 -9.52
CA SER A 434 16.75 36.31 -9.09
C SER A 434 16.69 36.24 -7.57
N GLY A 435 16.77 37.41 -6.92
CA GLY A 435 16.67 37.53 -5.47
C GLY A 435 15.23 37.36 -4.99
N GLY A 436 15.05 36.48 -4.01
CA GLY A 436 13.86 36.35 -3.16
C GLY A 436 14.27 35.59 -1.88
N PRO A 437 13.88 36.04 -0.68
CA PRO A 437 14.39 35.46 0.56
C PRO A 437 13.51 34.29 0.99
N GLU A 438 13.97 33.05 0.76
CA GLU A 438 13.44 31.91 1.52
C GLU A 438 14.32 31.67 2.73
N LEU A 439 13.78 32.10 3.87
CA LEU A 439 14.22 31.73 5.21
C LEU A 439 13.78 30.28 5.45
N ASP A 440 14.74 29.36 5.45
CA ASP A 440 14.58 28.11 6.20
C ASP A 440 15.88 27.82 6.95
N SER A 441 15.88 28.16 8.24
CA SER A 441 16.96 27.85 9.18
C SER A 441 16.31 27.29 10.43
N GLY A 442 16.50 25.99 10.63
CA GLY A 442 15.92 25.25 11.74
C GLY A 442 16.53 23.85 11.91
N GLY A 443 17.86 23.75 11.98
CA GLY A 443 18.51 22.58 12.57
C GLY A 443 19.85 22.19 11.98
N SER A 444 20.95 22.70 12.55
CA SER A 444 22.08 21.89 13.06
C SER A 444 23.29 22.79 13.38
N SER A 445 23.90 22.53 14.52
CA SER A 445 24.95 23.29 15.22
C SER A 445 26.18 23.72 14.39
N PRO A 446 26.89 24.79 14.83
CA PRO A 446 27.94 25.44 14.04
C PRO A 446 29.35 24.86 14.30
N GLY A 447 30.17 24.84 13.25
CA GLY A 447 31.63 24.82 13.36
C GLY A 447 32.28 23.47 13.09
N VAL A 448 32.85 23.32 11.89
CA VAL A 448 34.14 22.67 11.56
C VAL A 448 34.17 22.51 10.02
N GLN A 449 35.00 23.31 9.34
CA GLN A 449 35.36 23.08 7.94
C GLN A 449 36.43 21.98 7.88
N LYS A 450 36.12 20.81 7.31
CA LYS A 450 37.14 19.83 6.89
C LYS A 450 37.58 20.14 5.46
N LYS A 451 38.81 20.63 5.29
CA LYS A 451 39.53 20.61 4.00
C LYS A 451 39.90 19.17 3.67
N LEU A 452 39.60 18.72 2.44
CA LEU A 452 40.10 17.47 1.88
C LEU A 452 41.52 17.68 1.32
N PRO A 453 42.47 16.75 1.53
CA PRO A 453 43.77 16.79 0.88
C PRO A 453 43.65 16.32 -0.58
N GLY A 454 44.24 17.05 -1.52
CA GLY A 454 44.30 16.66 -2.92
C GLY A 454 45.31 15.54 -3.14
N GLU A 455 44.89 14.46 -3.77
CA GLU A 455 45.76 13.39 -4.28
C GLU A 455 46.17 13.74 -5.72
N GLU A 456 47.48 13.82 -5.98
CA GLU A 456 48.02 14.06 -7.32
C GLU A 456 48.00 12.76 -8.15
N LEU A 457 47.38 12.82 -9.33
CA LEU A 457 47.37 11.74 -10.31
C LEU A 457 48.75 11.56 -10.96
N THR A 458 49.41 10.43 -10.71
CA THR A 458 50.65 10.05 -11.39
C THR A 458 50.40 9.31 -12.71
N PHE A 459 51.35 9.48 -13.66
CA PHE A 459 51.31 8.93 -15.02
C PHE A 459 51.19 7.39 -15.07
N GLU A 460 51.66 6.71 -14.03
CA GLU A 460 51.59 5.25 -13.91
C GLU A 460 50.16 4.76 -13.63
N SER A 461 49.36 5.53 -12.88
CA SER A 461 47.95 5.25 -12.60
C SER A 461 47.08 5.38 -13.87
N MET A 462 47.37 6.38 -14.71
CA MET A 462 46.67 6.55 -15.99
C MET A 462 47.00 5.43 -16.99
N LYS A 463 48.24 4.94 -17.01
CA LYS A 463 48.66 3.84 -17.90
C LYS A 463 47.97 2.52 -17.54
N ARG A 464 47.79 2.24 -16.24
CA ARG A 464 47.13 1.02 -15.75
C ARG A 464 45.65 0.95 -16.14
N ILE A 465 44.92 2.07 -16.01
CA ILE A 465 43.49 2.18 -16.34
C ILE A 465 43.21 1.91 -17.82
N LEU A 466 44.11 2.36 -18.72
CA LEU A 466 43.94 2.21 -20.16
C LEU A 466 44.21 0.79 -20.68
N THR A 467 45.07 0.00 -20.01
CA THR A 467 45.40 -1.37 -20.44
C THR A 467 44.56 -2.47 -19.80
N GLU A 468 43.96 -2.24 -18.62
CA GLU A 468 43.22 -3.28 -17.88
C GLU A 468 41.71 -3.35 -18.20
N SER A 469 41.11 -2.31 -18.77
CA SER A 469 39.65 -2.21 -18.92
C SER A 469 39.00 -3.21 -19.89
N ASN A 470 39.68 -3.61 -20.98
CA ASN A 470 39.05 -4.46 -22.01
C ASN A 470 39.04 -5.96 -21.68
N ASN A 471 40.04 -6.49 -20.97
CA ASN A 471 40.09 -7.93 -20.65
C ASN A 471 39.27 -8.27 -19.40
N ASN A 472 39.14 -7.36 -18.44
CA ASN A 472 38.39 -7.62 -17.21
C ASN A 472 36.87 -7.59 -17.42
N GLN A 473 36.35 -6.73 -18.31
CA GLN A 473 34.92 -6.67 -18.61
C GLN A 473 34.37 -7.99 -19.16
N VAL A 474 35.09 -8.61 -20.10
CA VAL A 474 34.68 -9.90 -20.69
C VAL A 474 34.69 -11.01 -19.64
N ILE A 475 35.70 -11.04 -18.76
CA ILE A 475 35.82 -12.02 -17.67
C ILE A 475 34.73 -11.81 -16.61
N GLU A 476 34.37 -10.56 -16.33
CA GLU A 476 33.35 -10.21 -15.34
C GLU A 476 31.94 -10.51 -15.86
N GLU A 477 31.69 -10.29 -17.15
CA GLU A 477 30.45 -10.64 -17.83
C GLU A 477 30.26 -12.15 -17.94
N GLU A 478 31.34 -12.90 -18.22
CA GLU A 478 31.33 -14.36 -18.20
C GLU A 478 31.07 -14.91 -16.79
N LYS A 479 31.69 -14.33 -15.75
CA LYS A 479 31.41 -14.67 -14.34
C LYS A 479 29.96 -14.37 -13.95
N ARG A 480 29.40 -13.25 -14.43
CA ARG A 480 28.01 -12.85 -14.16
C ARG A 480 27.01 -13.79 -14.84
N MET A 481 27.30 -14.23 -16.06
CA MET A 481 26.51 -15.25 -16.77
C MET A 481 26.56 -16.61 -16.05
N GLN A 482 27.74 -17.07 -15.64
CA GLN A 482 27.91 -18.32 -14.89
C GLN A 482 27.18 -18.27 -13.54
N LEU A 483 27.23 -17.12 -12.85
CA LEU A 483 26.51 -16.92 -11.60
C LEU A 483 24.99 -16.98 -11.82
N SER A 484 24.48 -16.33 -12.87
CA SER A 484 23.07 -16.35 -13.25
C SER A 484 22.56 -17.76 -13.60
N GLN A 485 23.34 -18.53 -14.38
CA GLN A 485 23.00 -19.93 -14.68
C GLN A 485 23.00 -20.79 -13.41
N PHE A 486 23.97 -20.59 -12.51
CA PHE A 486 24.01 -21.29 -11.24
C PHE A 486 22.77 -21.00 -10.37
N PHE A 487 22.35 -19.72 -10.24
CA PHE A 487 21.14 -19.38 -9.48
C PHE A 487 19.83 -19.91 -10.09
N ARG A 488 19.79 -20.12 -11.41
CA ARG A 488 18.60 -20.66 -12.09
C ARG A 488 18.49 -22.18 -12.03
N ASN A 489 19.64 -22.88 -12.04
CA ASN A 489 19.66 -24.34 -12.26
C ASN A 489 20.24 -25.16 -11.09
N ALA A 490 20.85 -24.53 -10.09
CA ALA A 490 21.44 -25.25 -8.96
C ALA A 490 20.38 -25.76 -7.96
N PRO A 491 20.60 -26.92 -7.34
CA PRO A 491 19.74 -27.42 -6.28
C PRO A 491 19.79 -26.52 -5.04
N PHE A 492 18.68 -26.45 -4.31
CA PHE A 492 18.47 -25.51 -3.19
C PHE A 492 19.59 -25.54 -2.13
N GLN A 493 20.16 -26.71 -1.85
CA GLN A 493 21.24 -26.88 -0.88
C GLN A 493 22.53 -26.13 -1.25
N ASP A 494 22.83 -26.04 -2.55
CA ASP A 494 24.03 -25.37 -3.06
C ASP A 494 23.87 -23.84 -3.09
N LEU A 495 22.63 -23.36 -3.22
CA LEU A 495 22.31 -21.94 -3.09
C LEU A 495 22.52 -21.46 -1.65
N VAL A 496 22.01 -22.22 -0.68
CA VAL A 496 22.12 -21.91 0.75
C VAL A 496 23.57 -21.85 1.19
N SER A 497 24.40 -22.82 0.81
CA SER A 497 25.82 -22.83 1.17
C SER A 497 26.61 -21.65 0.58
N LYS A 498 26.23 -21.18 -0.61
CA LYS A 498 26.89 -20.05 -1.28
C LYS A 498 26.46 -18.69 -0.74
N THR A 499 25.26 -18.59 -0.17
CA THR A 499 24.74 -17.36 0.47
C THR A 499 25.07 -17.23 1.97
N GLN A 500 25.72 -18.21 2.58
CA GLN A 500 26.13 -18.08 3.99
C GLN A 500 27.16 -16.96 4.19
N PRO A 501 27.01 -16.13 5.22
CA PRO A 501 27.95 -15.05 5.53
C PRO A 501 29.30 -15.63 5.93
N LYS A 502 30.33 -15.39 5.11
CA LYS A 502 31.71 -15.82 5.36
C LYS A 502 32.37 -14.93 6.42
N HIS A 503 32.05 -15.15 7.70
CA HIS A 503 32.59 -14.39 8.83
C HIS A 503 34.14 -14.40 8.89
N ASP A 504 34.79 -15.46 8.41
CA ASP A 504 36.25 -15.61 8.44
C ASP A 504 36.99 -14.60 7.55
N VAL A 505 36.39 -14.20 6.41
CA VAL A 505 37.01 -13.22 5.49
C VAL A 505 37.00 -11.83 6.10
N LEU A 506 35.95 -11.49 6.85
CA LEU A 506 35.79 -10.19 7.49
C LEU A 506 36.69 -10.08 8.73
N GLN A 507 36.80 -11.14 9.53
CA GLN A 507 37.78 -11.27 10.62
C GLN A 507 39.22 -11.14 10.12
N SER A 508 39.59 -11.86 9.05
CA SER A 508 40.94 -11.78 8.47
C SER A 508 41.28 -10.38 7.97
N LYS A 509 40.33 -9.69 7.31
CA LYS A 509 40.54 -8.31 6.84
C LYS A 509 40.61 -7.31 7.98
N LEU A 510 39.81 -7.49 9.03
CA LEU A 510 39.90 -6.67 10.24
C LEU A 510 41.26 -6.86 10.94
N SER A 511 41.75 -8.09 11.07
CA SER A 511 43.07 -8.36 11.64
C SER A 511 44.20 -7.74 10.81
N GLU A 512 44.09 -7.73 9.49
CA GLU A 512 45.05 -7.07 8.59
C GLU A 512 45.06 -5.54 8.77
N ILE A 513 43.88 -4.93 8.96
CA ILE A 513 43.72 -3.49 9.24
C ILE A 513 44.25 -3.14 10.64
N PHE A 514 43.98 -3.96 11.66
CA PHE A 514 44.50 -3.72 13.02
C PHE A 514 46.02 -3.86 13.09
N ASN A 515 46.60 -4.81 12.35
CA ASN A 515 48.06 -4.99 12.28
C ASN A 515 48.75 -3.83 11.55
N THR A 516 48.11 -3.24 10.54
CA THR A 516 48.66 -2.07 9.83
C THR A 516 48.60 -0.78 10.65
N LEU A 517 47.64 -0.66 11.57
CA LEU A 517 47.53 0.46 12.51
C LEU A 517 48.47 0.36 13.73
N SER A 518 49.09 -0.80 13.98
CA SER A 518 49.89 -1.08 15.18
C SER A 518 51.40 -0.78 15.05
N VAL A 519 51.83 -0.02 14.04
CA VAL A 519 53.23 0.40 13.91
C VAL A 519 53.44 1.70 14.68
N ASP A 520 53.86 1.56 15.94
CA ASP A 520 54.15 2.69 16.83
C ASP A 520 55.34 3.57 16.35
N PRO A 521 55.32 4.87 16.70
CA PRO A 521 56.21 5.89 16.15
C PRO A 521 57.60 5.84 16.79
N ARG A 522 58.64 5.69 15.97
CA ARG A 522 60.01 6.04 16.36
C ARG A 522 60.26 7.51 16.03
N ASN A 523 60.34 8.35 17.06
CA ASN A 523 61.47 9.27 17.23
C ASN A 523 61.47 9.91 18.62
N THR A 524 62.45 9.51 19.41
CA THR A 524 62.85 10.10 20.68
C THR A 524 63.83 11.26 20.46
N ILE A 525 63.70 12.31 21.27
CA ILE A 525 64.80 13.24 21.62
C ILE A 525 64.98 13.14 23.15
N PRO A 526 66.21 13.15 23.70
CA PRO A 526 66.50 12.55 25.00
C PRO A 526 66.52 13.55 26.15
N THR A 527 66.06 13.13 27.33
CA THR A 527 66.43 13.75 28.62
C THR A 527 66.59 12.71 29.72
N THR A 528 67.60 12.98 30.54
CA THR A 528 68.28 12.17 31.56
C THR A 528 67.51 11.99 32.88
N GLY A 529 67.58 10.81 33.50
CA GLY A 529 67.25 10.57 34.92
C GLY A 529 67.14 9.07 35.26
N PRO A 530 67.66 8.58 36.42
CA PRO A 530 67.78 7.16 36.70
C PRO A 530 66.51 6.52 37.27
N GLN A 531 66.42 5.20 37.07
CA GLN A 531 65.37 4.25 37.36
C GLN A 531 64.73 4.34 38.76
N THR A 532 63.40 4.19 38.80
CA THR A 532 62.68 3.48 39.88
C THR A 532 61.50 2.70 39.31
N ASP A 533 61.50 1.39 39.55
CA ASP A 533 60.43 0.45 39.23
C ASP A 533 59.09 0.83 39.86
N THR A 534 58.10 1.14 39.02
CA THR A 534 56.67 0.94 39.33
C THR A 534 55.93 0.82 38.00
N LYS A 535 55.28 -0.33 37.76
CA LYS A 535 54.36 -0.51 36.61
C LYS A 535 53.23 0.53 36.70
N PRO A 536 53.05 1.44 35.73
CA PRO A 536 51.78 2.14 35.60
C PRO A 536 50.83 1.26 34.80
N SER A 537 49.59 1.10 35.29
CA SER A 537 48.51 0.50 34.52
C SER A 537 48.33 1.28 33.22
N GLN A 538 48.51 0.63 32.07
CA GLN A 538 48.20 1.23 30.77
C GLN A 538 46.70 1.49 30.70
N THR A 539 46.32 2.75 30.58
CA THR A 539 44.97 3.13 30.16
C THR A 539 44.73 2.59 28.74
N PRO A 540 43.64 1.87 28.50
CA PRO A 540 43.35 1.29 27.19
C PRO A 540 43.26 2.36 26.09
N ALA A 541 43.73 2.05 24.88
CA ALA A 541 43.80 2.99 23.75
C ALA A 541 42.47 3.69 23.42
N TYR A 542 41.33 3.07 23.73
CA TYR A 542 40.02 3.68 23.50
C TYR A 542 39.72 4.88 24.41
N GLU A 543 40.28 4.93 25.63
CA GLU A 543 40.16 6.11 26.52
C GLU A 543 41.01 7.28 26.00
N ILE A 544 42.08 7.00 25.25
CA ILE A 544 42.96 8.01 24.65
C ILE A 544 42.36 8.57 23.37
N HIS A 545 41.67 7.73 22.58
CA HIS A 545 41.09 8.12 21.30
C HIS A 545 39.68 8.72 21.41
N PHE A 546 38.94 8.46 22.50
CA PHE A 546 37.58 8.97 22.71
C PHE A 546 37.35 9.51 24.13
N PRO A 547 38.13 10.51 24.58
CA PRO A 547 38.06 11.00 25.95
C PRO A 547 36.70 11.66 26.29
N GLU A 548 35.97 12.16 25.28
CA GLU A 548 34.66 12.82 25.46
C GLU A 548 33.52 11.89 25.91
N LEU A 549 33.70 10.57 25.88
CA LEU A 549 32.69 9.60 26.34
C LEU A 549 32.75 9.32 27.86
N PHE A 550 33.76 9.82 28.56
CA PHE A 550 34.04 9.45 29.96
C PHE A 550 34.28 10.64 30.91
N VAL A 551 33.92 11.85 30.50
CA VAL A 551 33.91 13.03 31.38
C VAL A 551 32.49 13.23 31.93
N TYR A 552 32.32 13.11 33.25
CA TYR A 552 31.11 13.56 33.98
C TYR A 552 31.19 15.06 34.30
#